data_AF-A0A662Q0G3-F1
#
_entry.id   AF-A0A662Q0G3-F1
#
_cell.length_a   1.000
_cell.length_b   1.000
_cell.length_c   1.000
_cell.angle_alpha   90.00
_cell.angle_beta   90.00
_cell.angle_gamma   90.00
#
_symmetry.space_group_name_H-M   'P 1'
#
loop_
_entity.id
_entity.type
_entity.pdbx_description
1 polymer ?
#
loop_
_entity_poly.entity_id
_entity_poly.type
_entity_poly.pdbx_seq_one_letter_code
_entity_poly.pdbx_strand_id
1 'polypeptide(L)' 'EGFFGIEIGDDPKGVKVCMNPGRRREICARAQRIIAEEVVNHFIQDPHRIIAARARIGGLAVYPICVLDLTRVSPG' A
#
# COMPACT_ATOMS: atom_id res chain seq x y z
N GLU A 1 22.80 13.18 21.89
CA GLU A 1 21.53 13.82 22.25
C GLU A 1 20.76 14.15 20.99
N GLY A 2 19.51 13.74 20.87
CA GLY A 2 18.73 13.96 19.65
C GLY A 2 17.52 13.04 19.53
N PHE A 3 16.67 12.97 20.56
CA PHE A 3 15.35 12.38 20.42
C PHE A 3 14.46 13.43 19.75
N PHE A 4 14.47 13.47 18.41
CA PHE A 4 13.63 14.38 17.65
C PHE A 4 12.17 13.94 17.83
N GLY A 5 11.42 14.69 18.64
CA GLY A 5 10.02 14.42 18.97
C GLY A 5 9.23 14.05 17.72
N ILE A 6 8.61 12.88 17.75
CA ILE A 6 7.69 12.46 16.69
C ILE A 6 6.40 13.23 17.00
N GLU A 7 6.08 14.23 16.18
CA GLU A 7 4.72 14.77 16.20
C GLU A 7 3.83 13.69 15.62
N ILE A 8 3.11 13.06 16.54
CA ILE A 8 2.18 11.99 16.25
C ILE A 8 0.81 12.54 16.59
N GLY A 9 -0.06 12.67 15.59
CA GLY A 9 -1.47 12.90 15.82
C GLY A 9 -2.15 11.62 16.29
N ASP A 10 -3.15 11.76 17.16
CA ASP A 10 -4.01 10.66 17.55
C ASP A 10 -5.02 10.37 16.43
N ASP A 11 -4.97 9.16 15.87
CA ASP A 11 -6.11 8.58 15.16
C ASP A 11 -7.28 8.45 16.15
N PRO A 12 -8.55 8.58 15.74
CA PRO A 12 -9.72 8.35 16.58
C PRO A 12 -9.74 6.99 17.31
N LYS A 13 -8.88 6.03 16.94
CA LYS A 13 -8.67 4.74 17.63
C LYS A 13 -7.45 4.72 18.57
N GLY A 14 -6.85 5.87 18.87
CA GLY A 14 -5.64 5.99 19.70
C GLY A 14 -4.35 5.53 19.01
N VAL A 15 -4.37 5.37 17.69
CA VAL A 15 -3.20 4.96 16.91
C VAL A 15 -2.41 6.18 16.49
N LYS A 16 -1.12 6.12 16.75
CA LYS A 16 -0.16 7.17 16.49
C LYS A 16 0.15 7.31 14.99
N VAL A 17 -0.40 8.32 14.30
CA VAL A 17 -0.21 8.53 12.84
C VAL A 17 0.68 9.74 12.52
N CYS A 18 1.68 9.55 11.65
CA CYS A 18 2.51 10.63 11.11
C CYS A 18 1.95 11.12 9.76
N MET A 19 1.46 12.37 9.72
CA MET A 19 0.89 12.98 8.50
C MET A 19 1.94 13.65 7.61
N ASN A 20 3.18 13.85 8.09
CA ASN A 20 4.25 14.43 7.30
C ASN A 20 4.77 13.40 6.28
N PRO A 21 4.73 13.68 4.96
CA PRO A 21 5.08 12.69 3.94
C PRO A 21 6.57 12.34 3.93
N GLY A 22 7.46 13.31 4.18
CA GLY A 22 8.90 13.07 4.24
C GLY A 22 9.27 12.18 5.44
N ARG A 23 8.70 12.48 6.60
CA ARG A 23 8.94 11.72 7.83
C ARG A 23 8.29 10.34 7.81
N ARG A 24 7.11 10.20 7.20
CA ARG A 24 6.47 8.91 6.94
C ARG A 24 7.34 8.01 6.06
N ARG A 25 7.98 8.55 5.01
CA ARG A 25 8.93 7.79 4.17
C ARG A 25 10.11 7.27 4.98
N GLU A 26 10.68 8.10 5.86
CA GLU A 26 11.79 7.70 6.73
C GLU A 26 11.39 6.53 7.66
N ILE A 27 10.22 6.64 8.30
CA ILE A 27 9.68 5.57 9.17
C ILE A 27 9.48 4.28 8.37
N CYS A 28 8.84 4.35 7.20
CA CYS A 28 8.63 3.18 6.34
C CYS A 28 9.95 2.55 5.88
N ALA A 29 10.96 3.34 5.51
CA ALA A 29 12.26 2.84 5.08
C ALA A 29 12.97 2.09 6.22
N ARG A 30 12.92 2.63 7.45
CA ARG A 30 13.47 1.95 8.64
C ARG A 30 12.74 0.64 8.93
N ALA A 31 11.40 0.65 8.87
CA ALA A 31 10.61 -0.56 9.07
C ALA A 31 10.91 -1.64 8.01
N GLN A 32 10.99 -1.26 6.74
CA GLN A 32 11.35 -2.16 5.65
C GLN A 32 12.74 -2.80 5.84
N ARG A 33 13.72 -2.01 6.31
CA ARG A 33 15.06 -2.51 6.65
C ARG A 33 15.01 -3.56 7.76
N ILE A 34 14.33 -3.26 8.87
CA ILE A 34 14.17 -4.18 10.00
C ILE A 34 13.52 -5.49 9.54
N ILE A 35 12.44 -5.41 8.76
CA ILE A 35 11.75 -6.60 8.23
C ILE A 35 12.68 -7.45 7.35
N ALA A 36 13.52 -6.82 6.54
CA ALA A 36 14.46 -7.52 5.66
C ALA A 36 15.64 -8.15 6.42
N GLU A 37 16.14 -7.49 7.47
CA GLU A 37 17.31 -7.95 8.25
C GLU A 37 16.96 -8.97 9.35
N GLU A 38 15.79 -8.83 9.99
CA GLU A 38 15.40 -9.63 11.17
C GLU A 38 14.51 -10.85 10.83
N VAL A 39 14.27 -11.11 9.54
CA VAL A 39 13.73 -12.38 9.01
C VAL A 39 12.39 -12.81 9.64
N VAL A 40 11.46 -11.87 9.85
CA VAL A 40 10.10 -12.25 10.25
C VAL A 40 9.29 -12.79 9.05
N ASN A 41 9.57 -12.32 7.83
CA ASN A 41 8.93 -12.76 6.58
C ASN A 41 9.92 -12.74 5.41
N HIS A 42 9.91 -13.79 4.57
CA HIS A 42 10.62 -13.78 3.28
C HIS A 42 9.65 -13.38 2.17
N PHE A 43 9.89 -12.23 1.53
CA PHE A 43 9.10 -11.80 0.37
C PHE A 43 9.57 -12.53 -0.88
N ILE A 44 8.80 -13.50 -1.35
CA ILE A 44 9.15 -14.32 -2.51
C ILE A 44 8.69 -13.63 -3.80
N GLN A 45 7.50 -13.01 -3.80
CA GLN A 45 6.90 -12.38 -4.97
C GLN A 45 6.02 -11.18 -4.59
N ASP A 46 5.95 -10.20 -5.47
CA ASP A 46 4.86 -9.22 -5.51
C ASP A 46 3.80 -9.73 -6.51
N PRO A 47 2.63 -10.21 -6.06
CA PRO A 47 1.69 -10.90 -6.93
C PRO A 47 1.07 -9.94 -7.95
N HIS A 48 1.43 -10.13 -9.22
CA HIS A 48 0.68 -9.54 -10.33
C HIS A 48 -0.72 -10.14 -10.44
N ARG A 49 -1.70 -9.34 -10.87
CA ARG A 49 -3.06 -9.83 -11.13
C ARG A 49 -3.28 -10.10 -12.61
N ILE A 50 -3.75 -11.30 -12.91
CA ILE A 50 -4.17 -11.72 -14.25
C ILE A 50 -5.69 -11.75 -14.27
N ILE A 51 -6.30 -11.03 -15.21
CA ILE A 51 -7.75 -11.03 -15.42
C ILE A 51 -8.02 -11.30 -16.89
N ALA A 52 -8.87 -12.29 -17.16
CA ALA A 52 -9.36 -12.57 -18.50
C ALA A 52 -10.78 -12.01 -18.66
N ALA A 53 -11.03 -11.32 -19.78
CA ALA A 53 -12.35 -10.82 -20.15
C ALA A 53 -12.68 -11.22 -21.59
N ARG A 54 -13.98 -11.27 -21.93
CA ARG A 54 -14.42 -11.52 -23.30
C ARG A 54 -13.94 -10.36 -24.19
N ALA A 55 -13.49 -10.67 -25.40
CA ALA A 55 -12.86 -9.70 -26.33
C ALA A 55 -13.67 -8.42 -26.62
N ARG A 56 -15.00 -8.44 -26.44
CA ARG A 56 -15.90 -7.29 -26.65
C ARG A 56 -16.39 -6.69 -25.34
N ILE A 57 -15.60 -6.75 -24.28
CA ILE A 57 -15.89 -6.07 -23.02
C ILE A 57 -14.84 -4.99 -22.84
N GLY A 58 -15.30 -3.73 -22.78
CA GLY A 58 -14.48 -2.56 -22.53
C GLY A 58 -14.69 -2.03 -21.11
N GLY A 59 -13.85 -1.07 -20.70
CA GLY A 59 -14.07 -0.29 -19.48
C GLY A 59 -13.76 -0.98 -18.15
N LEU A 60 -13.14 -2.17 -18.18
CA LEU A 60 -12.57 -2.78 -16.97
C LEU A 60 -11.36 -1.97 -16.48
N ALA A 61 -11.29 -1.72 -15.18
CA ALA A 61 -10.09 -1.20 -14.53
C ALA A 61 -9.69 -2.06 -13.32
N VAL A 62 -8.38 -2.26 -13.13
CA VAL A 62 -7.84 -3.02 -11.99
C VAL A 62 -6.96 -2.09 -11.17
N TYR A 63 -7.38 -1.82 -9.94
CA TYR A 63 -6.59 -0.99 -9.03
C TYR A 63 -5.60 -1.85 -8.22
N PRO A 64 -4.48 -1.26 -7.74
CA PRO A 64 -3.45 -1.98 -6.99
C PRO A 64 -3.94 -2.75 -5.75
N ILE A 65 -5.08 -2.38 -5.16
CA ILE A 65 -5.58 -2.87 -3.86
C ILE A 65 -6.75 -3.89 -3.92
N CYS A 66 -6.67 -4.88 -4.80
CA CYS A 66 -7.69 -5.94 -4.97
C CYS A 66 -9.06 -5.45 -5.43
N VAL A 67 -9.11 -4.28 -6.06
CA VAL A 67 -10.36 -3.73 -6.61
C VAL A 67 -10.39 -3.92 -8.11
N LEU A 68 -11.35 -4.72 -8.56
CA LEU A 68 -11.80 -4.78 -9.95
C LEU A 68 -12.96 -3.79 -10.09
N ASP A 69 -12.75 -2.73 -10.85
CA ASP A 69 -13.73 -1.68 -11.10
C ASP A 69 -14.54 -1.99 -12.35
N LEU A 70 -15.86 -2.06 -12.13
CA LEU A 70 -16.86 -2.38 -13.14
C LEU A 70 -17.73 -1.18 -13.53
N THR A 71 -17.50 0.00 -12.96
CA THR A 71 -18.38 1.17 -13.12
C THR A 71 -18.51 1.61 -14.58
N ARG A 72 -17.49 1.38 -15.41
CA ARG A 72 -17.48 1.77 -16.83
C ARG A 72 -17.62 0.58 -17.77
N VAL A 73 -17.96 -0.60 -17.25
CA VAL A 73 -17.99 -1.82 -18.05
C VAL A 73 -19.17 -1.81 -19.00
N SER A 74 -18.88 -2.04 -20.27
CA SER A 74 -19.89 -2.13 -21.32
C SER A 74 -19.49 -3.17 -22.37
N PRO A 75 -20.46 -3.68 -23.15
CA PRO A 75 -20.15 -4.26 -24.44
C PRO A 75 -19.36 -3.25 -25.29
N GLY A 76 -18.34 -3.75 -25.99
CA GLY A 76 -17.57 -3.05 -27.01
C GLY A 76 -18.05 -3.36 -28.41
#